data_AF-A0A225V3C7-F1
#
_entry.id   AF-A0A225V3C7-F1
#
_cell.length_a   1.000
_cell.length_b   1.000
_cell.length_c   1.000
_cell.angle_alpha   90.00
_cell.angle_beta   90.00
_cell.angle_gamma   90.00
#
_symmetry.space_group_name_H-M   'P 1'
#
loop_
_entity.id
_entity.type
_entity.pdbx_description
1 polymer ?
#
loop_
_entity_poly.entity_id
_entity_poly.type
_entity_poly.pdbx_seq_one_letter_code
_entity_poly.pdbx_strand_id
1 'polypeptide(L)'
;MVTRMSHGSCGDANPNCPCMKTGKCSKTFPKQLSEETTMAEGKYPNYKRCMRPVCATTKAVKYIYKYVYKGADMTMVAIQGETNGESLNEILHYLLARYISPVEACMRLFKHPTQGSTHTVEKLAIHLPGQSSATYRANVSNAQIRRLIRRGDQTTLTSFFMLCLAELGVAGKMLYKDVPTVYRWNKRSKWF
;
A
#
# COMPACT_ATOMS: atom_id res chain seq x y z
N MET A 1 9.31 -12.12 25.17
CA MET A 1 9.73 -13.16 24.19
C MET A 1 8.64 -13.25 23.13
N VAL A 2 8.85 -12.68 21.93
CA VAL A 2 7.80 -12.57 20.90
C VAL A 2 7.75 -13.87 20.10
N THR A 3 6.76 -14.72 20.34
CA THR A 3 6.52 -15.92 19.55
C THR A 3 6.04 -15.53 18.15
N ARG A 4 6.81 -15.92 17.13
CA ARG A 4 6.57 -15.67 15.69
C ARG A 4 5.08 -15.77 15.30
N MET A 5 4.54 -14.70 14.70
CA MET A 5 3.17 -14.57 14.18
C MET A 5 2.92 -15.33 12.85
N SER A 6 3.93 -16.01 12.31
CA SER A 6 3.83 -16.79 11.07
C SER A 6 3.95 -18.28 11.39
N HIS A 7 2.89 -19.03 11.09
CA HIS A 7 2.92 -20.48 11.17
C HIS A 7 3.73 -21.04 10.00
N GLY A 8 4.88 -21.67 10.27
CA GLY A 8 5.64 -22.39 9.25
C GLY A 8 4.94 -23.66 8.76
N SER A 9 5.53 -24.39 7.81
CA SER A 9 5.06 -25.72 7.44
C SER A 9 5.06 -26.67 8.66
N CYS A 10 3.98 -27.45 8.80
CA CYS A 10 3.74 -28.39 9.90
C CYS A 10 2.91 -29.59 9.42
N GLY A 11 2.65 -30.55 10.30
CA GLY A 11 1.94 -31.78 9.95
C GLY A 11 2.91 -32.78 9.35
N ASP A 12 2.48 -33.54 8.35
CA ASP A 12 3.31 -34.55 7.68
C ASP A 12 4.58 -33.94 7.06
N ALA A 13 4.49 -32.69 6.61
CA ALA A 13 5.62 -31.95 6.04
C ALA A 13 6.69 -31.55 7.08
N ASN A 14 6.33 -31.43 8.36
CA ASN A 14 7.29 -31.14 9.43
C ASN A 14 6.72 -31.60 10.79
N PRO A 15 6.90 -32.88 11.15
CA PRO A 15 6.34 -33.45 12.39
C PRO A 15 6.94 -32.87 13.67
N ASN A 16 8.17 -32.34 13.61
CA ASN A 16 8.93 -31.83 14.76
C ASN A 16 8.68 -30.35 15.07
N CYS A 17 7.76 -29.70 14.35
CA CYS A 17 7.53 -28.28 14.59
C CYS A 17 6.85 -28.02 15.95
N PRO A 18 7.11 -26.88 16.63
CA PRO A 18 6.66 -26.62 18.01
C PRO A 18 5.14 -26.63 18.21
N CYS A 19 4.37 -26.54 17.14
CA CYS A 19 2.91 -26.57 17.20
C CYS A 19 2.32 -27.98 17.15
N MET A 20 3.09 -29.02 16.84
CA MET A 20 2.64 -30.41 16.81
C MET A 20 2.56 -30.96 18.23
N LYS A 21 1.38 -31.46 18.60
CA LYS A 21 1.11 -32.16 19.85
C LYS A 21 0.44 -33.48 19.50
N THR A 22 0.96 -34.59 20.03
CA THR A 22 0.38 -35.94 19.81
C THR A 22 0.08 -36.26 18.33
N GLY A 23 1.02 -35.90 17.43
CA GLY A 23 0.90 -36.14 16.00
C GLY A 23 -0.08 -35.23 15.24
N LYS A 24 -0.73 -34.26 15.92
CA LYS A 24 -1.63 -33.29 15.30
C LYS A 24 -1.20 -31.86 15.61
N CYS A 25 -1.38 -30.96 14.64
CA CYS A 25 -1.12 -29.55 14.91
C CYS A 25 -2.14 -29.03 15.92
N SER A 26 -1.67 -28.40 17.00
CA SER A 26 -2.50 -27.72 18.00
C SER A 26 -3.41 -26.62 17.43
N LYS A 27 -3.09 -26.12 16.22
CA LYS A 27 -3.89 -25.12 15.47
C LYS A 27 -4.61 -25.72 14.26
N THR A 28 -4.65 -27.05 14.17
CA THR A 28 -5.40 -27.80 13.16
C THR A 28 -4.96 -27.50 11.72
N PHE A 29 -3.65 -27.33 11.51
CA PHE A 29 -3.05 -27.24 10.18
C PHE A 29 -2.63 -28.63 9.67
N PRO A 30 -2.66 -28.86 8.34
CA PRO A 30 -3.12 -27.93 7.31
C PRO A 30 -4.66 -27.78 7.33
N LYS A 31 -5.15 -26.54 7.26
CA LYS A 31 -6.60 -26.27 7.17
C LYS A 31 -7.10 -26.71 5.80
N GLN A 32 -8.28 -27.31 5.74
CA GLN A 32 -8.92 -27.64 4.47
C GLN A 32 -9.09 -26.38 3.61
N LEU A 33 -8.80 -26.52 2.32
CA LEU A 33 -9.03 -25.48 1.33
C LEU A 33 -10.55 -25.33 1.14
N SER A 34 -11.05 -24.11 1.27
CA SER A 34 -12.44 -23.76 0.96
C SER A 34 -12.48 -22.88 -0.28
N GLU A 35 -13.39 -23.16 -1.22
CA GLU A 35 -13.59 -22.36 -2.42
C GLU A 35 -14.40 -21.08 -2.16
N GLU A 36 -15.10 -20.99 -1.03
CA GLU A 36 -15.89 -19.83 -0.62
C GLU A 36 -15.70 -19.54 0.87
N THR A 37 -15.92 -18.29 1.28
CA THR A 37 -15.84 -17.92 2.71
C THR A 37 -17.15 -18.25 3.38
N THR A 38 -17.15 -19.22 4.29
CA THR A 38 -18.35 -19.60 5.04
C THR A 38 -18.27 -19.10 6.48
N MET A 39 -19.33 -18.43 6.92
CA MET A 39 -19.51 -18.03 8.32
C MET A 39 -20.43 -19.06 8.97
N ALA A 40 -19.86 -19.92 9.81
CA ALA A 40 -20.64 -20.85 10.62
C ALA A 40 -20.96 -20.21 11.98
N GLU A 41 -22.20 -20.33 12.42
CA GLU A 41 -22.68 -19.76 13.68
C GLU A 41 -21.88 -20.35 14.86
N GLY A 42 -21.27 -19.49 15.68
CA GLY A 42 -20.43 -19.90 16.82
C GLY A 42 -19.03 -20.44 16.47
N LYS A 43 -18.59 -20.41 15.21
CA LYS A 43 -17.22 -20.81 14.80
C LYS A 43 -16.49 -19.66 14.10
N TYR A 44 -15.16 -19.70 14.15
CA TYR A 44 -14.33 -18.80 13.35
C TYR A 44 -14.65 -18.99 11.85
N PRO A 45 -14.69 -17.91 11.04
CA PRO A 45 -15.00 -18.02 9.62
C PRO A 45 -13.99 -18.92 8.90
N ASN A 46 -14.49 -19.78 8.02
CA ASN A 46 -13.64 -20.54 7.11
C ASN A 46 -13.42 -19.69 5.87
N TYR A 47 -12.28 -18.99 5.83
CA TYR A 47 -11.92 -18.12 4.72
C TYR A 47 -11.52 -18.92 3.47
N LYS A 48 -12.01 -18.48 2.31
CA LYS A 48 -11.49 -18.91 1.01
C LYS A 48 -9.99 -18.65 0.94
N ARG A 49 -9.19 -19.67 0.62
CA ARG A 49 -7.72 -19.53 0.44
C ARG A 49 -7.36 -19.92 -0.98
N CYS A 50 -6.86 -18.96 -1.77
CA CYS A 50 -6.24 -19.27 -3.06
C CYS A 50 -4.92 -20.01 -2.84
N MET A 51 -4.74 -21.16 -3.49
CA MET A 51 -3.55 -22.02 -3.38
C MET A 51 -2.24 -21.36 -3.89
N ARG A 52 -2.31 -20.14 -4.43
CA ARG A 52 -1.15 -19.31 -4.82
C ARG A 52 -1.33 -17.88 -4.30
N PRO A 53 -0.65 -17.46 -3.22
CA PRO A 53 -0.61 -16.06 -2.82
C PRO A 53 0.40 -15.35 -3.73
N VAL A 54 0.08 -15.19 -5.02
CA VAL A 54 0.74 -14.15 -5.80
C VAL A 54 0.03 -12.87 -5.42
N CYS A 55 0.66 -12.06 -4.57
CA CYS A 55 0.25 -10.70 -4.27
C CYS A 55 0.40 -9.85 -5.55
N ALA A 56 -0.47 -10.07 -6.54
CA ALA A 56 -0.22 -9.62 -7.91
C ALA A 56 -0.28 -8.09 -8.08
N THR A 57 -0.75 -7.35 -7.08
CA THR A 57 -0.88 -5.90 -7.17
C THR A 57 -0.22 -5.17 -5.99
N THR A 58 0.54 -4.13 -6.31
CA THR A 58 1.16 -3.20 -5.36
C THR A 58 0.16 -2.58 -4.38
N LYS A 59 -1.12 -2.50 -4.77
CA LYS A 59 -2.23 -2.11 -3.89
C LYS A 59 -2.46 -3.09 -2.74
N ALA A 60 -2.40 -4.40 -2.98
CA ALA A 60 -2.57 -5.42 -1.95
C ALA A 60 -1.41 -5.38 -0.94
N VAL A 61 -0.17 -5.22 -1.42
CA VAL A 61 1.01 -5.06 -0.56
C VAL A 61 0.90 -3.78 0.29
N LYS A 62 0.58 -2.64 -0.33
CA LYS A 62 0.35 -1.37 0.38
C LYS A 62 -0.77 -1.50 1.42
N TYR A 63 -1.81 -2.26 1.10
CA TYR A 63 -2.91 -2.52 2.02
C TYR A 63 -2.43 -3.36 3.22
N ILE A 64 -1.74 -4.46 3.00
CA ILE A 64 -1.19 -5.29 4.10
C ILE A 64 -0.25 -4.47 4.99
N TYR A 65 0.72 -3.76 4.41
CA TYR A 65 1.62 -2.88 5.16
C TYR A 65 0.86 -1.82 5.95
N LYS A 66 -0.18 -1.23 5.36
CA LYS A 66 -1.05 -0.30 6.09
C LYS A 66 -1.64 -0.96 7.33
N TYR A 67 -2.16 -2.18 7.29
CA TYR A 67 -2.79 -2.81 8.45
C TYR A 67 -1.80 -3.44 9.45
N VAL A 68 -0.59 -3.78 9.01
CA VAL A 68 0.50 -4.18 9.92
C VAL A 68 0.99 -3.00 10.76
N TYR A 69 1.01 -1.79 10.18
CA TYR A 69 1.57 -0.59 10.83
C TYR A 69 0.52 0.48 11.21
N LYS A 70 -0.79 0.19 11.09
CA LYS A 70 -1.85 1.14 11.46
C LYS A 70 -2.37 0.84 12.85
N GLY A 71 -1.98 1.68 13.80
CA GLY A 71 -2.82 2.02 14.97
C GLY A 71 -2.52 1.31 16.28
N ALA A 72 -1.57 0.36 16.34
CA ALA A 72 -1.06 -0.16 17.61
C ALA A 72 0.25 0.52 18.06
N ASP A 73 0.84 1.34 17.18
CA ASP A 73 2.19 1.87 17.36
C ASP A 73 2.20 3.21 18.10
N MET A 74 1.13 3.64 18.75
CA MET A 74 1.15 4.88 19.55
C MET A 74 0.64 4.57 20.95
N THR A 75 1.40 5.00 21.96
CA THR A 75 1.05 4.87 23.37
C THR A 75 1.21 6.22 24.05
N MET A 76 0.33 6.53 24.99
CA MET A 76 0.50 7.70 25.86
C MET A 76 1.21 7.25 27.13
N VAL A 77 2.37 7.85 27.39
CA VAL A 77 3.15 7.61 28.60
C VAL A 77 2.87 8.76 29.56
N ALA A 78 2.30 8.46 30.72
CA ALA A 78 2.17 9.42 31.79
C ALA A 78 3.49 9.50 32.57
N ILE A 79 4.09 10.68 32.65
CA ILE A 79 5.31 10.93 33.43
C ILE A 79 4.87 11.43 34.81
N GLN A 80 5.08 10.62 35.85
CA GLN A 80 4.90 11.03 37.24
C GLN A 80 6.11 11.85 37.67
N GLY A 81 5.93 13.16 37.84
CA GLY A 81 6.87 14.02 38.55
C GLY A 81 6.41 14.23 39.99
N GLU A 82 7.33 14.22 40.95
CA GLU A 82 7.05 14.66 42.32
C GLU A 82 6.67 16.14 42.31
N THR A 83 5.43 16.46 42.66
CA THR A 83 4.91 17.84 42.65
C THR A 83 5.14 18.50 44.01
N ASN A 84 6.14 19.38 44.09
CA ASN A 84 6.32 20.33 45.20
C ASN A 84 5.36 21.53 45.07
N GLY A 85 4.04 21.28 45.01
CA GLY A 85 3.01 22.30 45.22
C GLY A 85 2.76 23.32 44.10
N GLU A 86 3.39 23.22 42.93
CA GLU A 86 3.07 24.08 41.78
C GLU A 86 1.98 23.48 40.87
N SER A 87 1.17 24.34 40.25
CA SER A 87 0.03 24.00 39.40
C SER A 87 0.38 22.96 38.31
N LEU A 88 -0.32 21.83 38.33
CA LEU A 88 -0.20 20.71 37.39
C LEU A 88 -0.34 21.17 35.93
N ASN A 89 0.72 21.00 35.13
CA ASN A 89 0.74 21.33 33.71
C ASN A 89 0.42 20.08 32.87
N GLU A 90 -0.82 19.94 32.38
CA GLU A 90 -1.32 18.77 31.63
C GLU A 90 -0.41 18.37 30.45
N ILE A 91 0.16 19.35 29.74
CA ILE A 91 1.02 19.14 28.56
C ILE A 91 2.34 18.43 28.93
N LEU A 92 2.86 18.65 30.14
CA LEU A 92 4.13 18.05 30.57
C LEU A 92 3.95 16.62 31.11
N HIS A 93 2.72 16.22 31.45
CA HIS A 93 2.45 14.92 32.06
C HIS A 93 2.24 13.78 31.06
N TYR A 94 1.89 14.07 29.80
CA TYR A 94 1.60 13.03 28.82
C TYR A 94 2.52 13.12 27.61
N LEU A 95 3.28 12.05 27.36
CA LEU A 95 4.12 11.91 26.19
C LEU A 95 3.48 10.93 25.20
N LEU A 96 3.20 11.40 23.99
CA LEU A 96 2.81 10.55 22.86
C LEU A 96 4.06 9.85 22.33
N ALA A 97 4.20 8.56 22.64
CA ALA A 97 5.29 7.72 22.16
C ALA A 97 4.81 6.89 20.97
N ARG A 98 5.71 6.70 19.99
CA ARG A 98 5.49 5.79 18.86
C ARG A 98 6.34 4.54 18.99
N TYR A 99 5.73 3.35 18.91
CA TYR A 99 6.46 2.10 18.80
C TYR A 99 7.30 2.10 17.52
N ILE A 100 8.57 1.77 17.69
CA ILE A 100 9.53 1.52 16.62
C ILE A 100 9.90 0.04 16.74
N SER A 101 9.74 -0.73 15.68
CA SER A 101 10.10 -2.16 15.70
C SER A 101 11.59 -2.33 16.02
N PRO A 102 12.02 -3.41 16.71
CA PRO A 102 13.44 -3.64 17.01
C PRO A 102 14.35 -3.55 15.78
N VAL A 103 13.86 -4.04 14.63
CA VAL A 103 14.59 -3.97 13.36
C VAL A 103 14.75 -2.51 12.89
N GLU A 104 13.68 -1.71 12.94
CA GLU A 104 13.74 -0.28 12.59
C GLU A 104 14.62 0.51 13.57
N ALA A 105 14.58 0.19 14.87
CA ALA A 105 15.42 0.80 15.88
C ALA A 105 16.91 0.50 15.62
N CYS A 106 17.27 -0.75 15.33
CA CYS A 106 18.63 -1.11 14.92
C CYS A 106 19.06 -0.36 13.66
N MET A 107 18.20 -0.29 12.64
CA MET A 107 18.51 0.47 11.41
C MET A 107 18.77 1.95 11.71
N ARG A 108 17.97 2.58 12.58
CA ARG A 108 18.19 3.99 12.99
C ARG A 108 19.47 4.14 13.80
N LEU A 109 19.75 3.24 14.75
CA LEU A 109 20.93 3.27 15.62
C LEU A 109 22.24 3.11 14.82
N PHE A 110 22.24 2.23 13.82
CA PHE A 110 23.36 2.04 12.90
C PHE A 110 23.41 3.08 11.75
N LYS A 111 22.55 4.12 11.79
CA LYS A 111 22.45 5.17 10.76
C LYS A 111 22.23 4.63 9.34
N HIS A 112 21.54 3.49 9.22
CA HIS A 112 21.12 2.99 7.92
C HIS A 112 19.96 3.84 7.36
N PRO A 113 19.93 4.08 6.03
CA PRO A 113 18.81 4.79 5.40
C PRO A 113 17.53 3.95 5.53
N THR A 114 16.59 4.40 6.36
CA THR A 114 15.31 3.71 6.64
C THR A 114 14.20 4.07 5.66
N GLN A 115 14.28 5.26 5.06
CA GLN A 115 13.34 5.75 4.07
C GLN A 115 14.12 6.43 2.95
N GLY A 116 13.90 5.97 1.72
CA GLY A 116 14.42 6.60 0.52
C GLY A 116 13.27 6.89 -0.42
N SER A 117 13.07 8.16 -0.76
CA SER A 117 12.25 8.55 -1.91
C SER A 117 13.23 8.98 -3.00
N THR A 118 13.41 8.16 -4.02
CA THR A 118 14.39 8.42 -5.07
C THR A 118 13.87 9.39 -6.13
N HIS A 119 12.59 9.32 -6.48
CA HIS A 119 11.94 10.25 -7.42
C HIS A 119 10.42 10.12 -7.34
N THR A 120 9.71 11.17 -7.76
CA THR A 120 8.25 11.12 -7.95
C THR A 120 7.95 10.20 -9.13
N VAL A 121 7.15 9.16 -8.90
CA VAL A 121 6.71 8.25 -9.97
C VAL A 121 5.43 8.80 -10.59
N GLU A 122 5.49 9.19 -11.86
CA GLU A 122 4.32 9.59 -12.65
C GLU A 122 3.82 8.43 -13.52
N LYS A 123 2.50 8.23 -13.54
CA LYS A 123 1.87 7.24 -14.41
C LYS A 123 1.53 7.86 -15.76
N LEU A 124 2.27 7.47 -16.79
CA LEU A 124 2.01 7.85 -18.17
C LEU A 124 0.87 7.01 -18.78
N ALA A 125 0.09 7.62 -19.67
CA ALA A 125 -1.02 6.97 -20.35
C ALA A 125 -0.50 6.26 -21.61
N ILE A 126 -0.97 5.04 -21.87
CA ILE A 126 -0.65 4.29 -23.09
C ILE A 126 -1.95 3.75 -23.64
N HIS A 127 -2.29 4.10 -24.88
CA HIS A 127 -3.50 3.66 -25.57
C HIS A 127 -3.36 3.87 -27.08
N LEU A 128 -4.24 3.21 -27.84
CA LEU A 128 -4.38 3.42 -29.29
C LEU A 128 -5.18 4.69 -29.59
N PRO A 129 -5.17 5.19 -30.85
CA PRO A 129 -5.99 6.32 -31.27
C PRO A 129 -7.47 6.08 -30.98
N GLY A 130 -8.11 7.02 -30.28
CA GLY A 130 -9.53 6.91 -29.89
C GLY A 130 -9.84 5.87 -28.79
N GLN A 131 -8.86 5.12 -28.30
CA GLN A 131 -9.05 4.07 -27.29
C GLN A 131 -8.56 4.50 -25.89
N SER A 132 -8.73 5.77 -25.53
CA SER A 132 -8.41 6.25 -24.18
C SER A 132 -9.34 5.63 -23.14
N SER A 133 -8.79 5.10 -22.05
CA SER A 133 -9.58 4.54 -20.95
C SER A 133 -10.32 5.63 -20.19
N ALA A 134 -11.63 5.45 -19.98
CA ALA A 134 -12.46 6.32 -19.16
C ALA A 134 -13.23 5.49 -18.12
N THR A 135 -13.19 5.92 -16.86
CA THR A 135 -13.94 5.31 -15.76
C THR A 135 -15.13 6.18 -15.38
N TYR A 136 -16.32 5.61 -15.38
CA TYR A 136 -17.56 6.28 -14.96
C TYR A 136 -18.36 5.35 -14.03
N ARG A 137 -19.29 5.93 -13.26
CA ARG A 137 -20.20 5.14 -12.41
C ARG A 137 -21.37 4.62 -13.27
N ALA A 138 -21.98 3.50 -12.88
CA ALA A 138 -23.09 2.91 -13.65
C ALA A 138 -24.31 3.85 -13.80
N ASN A 139 -24.59 4.69 -12.80
CA ASN A 139 -25.80 5.53 -12.75
C ASN A 139 -25.62 6.91 -13.42
N VAL A 140 -24.79 7.01 -14.46
CA VAL A 140 -24.39 8.29 -15.06
C VAL A 140 -25.06 8.47 -16.41
N SER A 141 -25.63 9.66 -16.66
CA SER A 141 -26.34 9.95 -17.92
C SER A 141 -25.40 9.93 -19.13
N ASN A 142 -25.92 9.54 -20.30
CA ASN A 142 -25.20 9.60 -21.58
C ASN A 142 -24.59 10.97 -21.88
N ALA A 143 -25.24 12.06 -21.44
CA ALA A 143 -24.71 13.42 -21.60
C ALA A 143 -23.49 13.70 -20.69
N GLN A 144 -23.40 13.05 -19.54
CA GLN A 144 -22.23 13.11 -18.66
C GLN A 144 -21.10 12.23 -19.19
N ILE A 145 -21.40 11.06 -19.75
CA ILE A 145 -20.43 10.18 -20.42
C ILE A 145 -19.78 10.88 -21.61
N ARG A 146 -20.56 11.52 -22.49
CA ARG A 146 -20.03 12.31 -23.62
C ARG A 146 -19.11 13.45 -23.16
N ARG A 147 -19.45 14.13 -22.06
CA ARG A 147 -18.59 15.17 -21.46
C ARG A 147 -17.30 14.58 -20.88
N LEU A 148 -17.34 13.38 -20.32
CA LEU A 148 -16.16 12.68 -19.80
C LEU A 148 -15.21 12.29 -20.94
N ILE A 149 -15.74 11.76 -22.04
CA ILE A 149 -14.94 11.41 -23.23
C ILE A 149 -14.23 12.65 -23.77
N ARG A 150 -14.94 13.76 -23.99
CA ARG A 150 -14.33 15.03 -24.43
C ARG A 150 -13.26 15.57 -23.49
N ARG A 151 -13.40 15.33 -22.17
CA ARG A 151 -12.34 15.68 -21.21
C ARG A 151 -11.21 14.65 -21.22
N GLY A 152 -11.44 13.41 -21.62
CA GLY A 152 -10.44 12.35 -21.67
C GLY A 152 -9.50 12.43 -22.87
N ASP A 153 -9.86 13.19 -23.91
CA ASP A 153 -9.11 13.25 -25.18
C ASP A 153 -7.67 13.81 -25.03
N GLN A 154 -7.43 14.64 -24.01
CA GLN A 154 -6.09 15.12 -23.67
C GLN A 154 -5.49 14.28 -22.56
N THR A 155 -4.80 13.22 -22.96
CA THR A 155 -3.98 12.38 -22.11
C THR A 155 -2.53 12.86 -22.14
N THR A 156 -1.71 12.34 -21.23
CA THR A 156 -0.26 12.54 -21.31
C THR A 156 0.31 12.01 -22.63
N LEU A 157 -0.29 11.00 -23.27
CA LEU A 157 0.23 10.51 -24.55
C LEU A 157 -0.07 11.48 -25.69
N THR A 158 -1.32 11.95 -25.79
CA THR A 158 -1.71 12.87 -26.85
C THR A 158 -1.01 14.21 -26.71
N SER A 159 -0.84 14.70 -25.48
CA SER A 159 -0.04 15.91 -25.23
C SER A 159 1.44 15.73 -25.54
N PHE A 160 2.03 14.55 -25.35
CA PHE A 160 3.42 14.30 -25.74
C PHE A 160 3.63 14.42 -27.24
N PHE A 161 2.72 13.89 -28.06
CA PHE A 161 2.81 14.06 -29.51
C PHE A 161 2.70 15.54 -29.91
N MET A 162 1.79 16.29 -29.28
CA MET A 162 1.68 17.73 -29.51
C MET A 162 2.95 18.48 -29.06
N LEU A 163 3.58 18.06 -27.96
CA LEU A 163 4.85 18.62 -27.49
C LEU A 163 5.98 18.34 -28.48
N CYS A 164 6.06 17.13 -29.03
CA CYS A 164 7.05 16.78 -30.06
C CYS A 164 6.89 17.63 -31.33
N LEU A 165 5.65 17.98 -31.68
CA LEU A 165 5.36 18.87 -32.81
C LEU A 165 5.72 20.33 -32.50
N ALA A 166 5.53 20.79 -31.26
CA ALA A 166 5.83 22.15 -30.84
C ALA A 166 7.34 22.39 -30.65
N GLU A 167 8.07 21.43 -30.07
CA GLU A 167 9.49 21.53 -29.74
C GLU A 167 10.31 20.38 -30.37
N LEU A 168 10.50 20.46 -31.68
CA LEU A 168 11.17 19.41 -32.46
C LEU A 168 12.64 19.17 -32.03
N GLY A 169 13.29 20.19 -31.45
CA GLY A 169 14.70 20.13 -31.06
C GLY A 169 14.99 19.30 -29.80
N VAL A 170 14.14 19.41 -28.78
CA VAL A 170 14.31 18.75 -27.46
C VAL A 170 13.33 17.59 -27.33
N ALA A 171 12.03 17.89 -27.26
CA ALA A 171 11.00 16.88 -27.08
C ALA A 171 10.92 15.87 -28.24
N GLY A 172 11.15 16.33 -29.48
CA GLY A 172 11.12 15.46 -30.67
C GLY A 172 12.14 14.32 -30.67
N LYS A 173 13.21 14.40 -29.86
CA LYS A 173 14.24 13.35 -29.72
C LYS A 173 14.05 12.51 -28.45
N MET A 174 13.12 12.86 -27.58
CA MET A 174 12.89 12.17 -26.31
C MET A 174 11.99 10.95 -26.50
N LEU A 175 12.25 9.90 -25.73
CA LEU A 175 11.28 8.82 -25.57
C LEU A 175 10.20 9.27 -24.60
N TYR A 176 8.98 8.77 -24.81
CA TYR A 176 7.83 9.13 -23.97
C TYR A 176 8.07 8.89 -22.47
N LYS A 177 8.79 7.81 -22.11
CA LYS A 177 9.16 7.49 -20.72
C LYS A 177 10.10 8.52 -20.07
N ASP A 178 10.84 9.28 -20.87
CA ASP A 178 11.86 10.21 -20.39
C ASP A 178 11.30 11.64 -20.28
N VAL A 179 10.13 11.92 -20.86
CA VAL A 179 9.48 13.24 -20.83
C VAL A 179 9.31 13.79 -19.40
N PRO A 180 8.87 13.01 -18.40
CA PRO A 180 8.70 13.51 -17.03
C PRO A 180 10.02 13.89 -16.32
N THR A 181 11.17 13.59 -16.91
CA THR A 181 12.47 14.01 -16.38
C THR A 181 12.80 15.47 -16.69
N VAL A 182 12.18 16.03 -17.73
CA VAL A 182 12.43 17.40 -18.22
C VAL A 182 11.17 18.26 -18.11
N TYR A 183 10.00 17.71 -18.46
CA TYR A 183 8.73 18.41 -18.49
C TYR A 183 7.81 17.98 -17.35
N ARG A 184 6.92 18.88 -16.91
CA ARG A 184 6.05 18.63 -15.77
C ARG A 184 4.59 18.68 -16.21
N TRP A 185 3.90 17.55 -16.08
CA TRP A 185 2.48 17.47 -16.42
C TRP A 185 1.61 18.42 -15.59
N ASN A 186 0.95 19.36 -16.27
CA ASN A 186 -0.03 20.25 -15.65
C ASN A 186 -1.45 19.68 -15.82
N LYS A 187 -2.06 19.25 -14.73
CA LYS A 187 -3.42 18.66 -14.72
C LYS A 187 -4.53 19.65 -15.08
N ARG A 188 -4.31 20.97 -14.92
CA ARG A 188 -5.31 22.00 -15.22
C ARG A 188 -5.34 22.31 -16.71
N SER A 189 -4.18 22.53 -17.31
CA SER A 189 -4.04 22.82 -18.74
C SER A 189 -3.97 21.56 -19.61
N LYS A 190 -3.72 20.39 -19.01
CA LYS A 190 -3.47 19.11 -19.70
C LYS A 190 -2.37 19.21 -20.76
N TRP A 191 -1.25 19.80 -20.33
CA TRP A 191 -0.08 20.05 -21.14
C TRP A 191 1.20 19.77 -20.34
N PHE A 192 2.29 19.49 -21.03
CA PHE A 192 3.62 19.23 -20.47
C PHE A 192 4.50 20.48 -20.33
#